data_AF-A0A974BNQ1-F1
#
_entry.id   AF-A0A974BNQ1-F1
#
_cell.length_a   1.000
_cell.length_b   1.000
_cell.length_c   1.000
_cell.angle_alpha   90.00
_cell.angle_beta   90.00
_cell.angle_gamma   90.00
#
_symmetry.space_group_name_H-M   'P 1'
#
loop_
_entity.id
_entity.type
_entity.pdbx_description
1 polymer ?
#
loop_
_entity_poly.entity_id
_entity_poly.type
_entity_poly.pdbx_seq_one_letter_code
_entity_poly.pdbx_strand_id
1 'polypeptide(L)'
;LGDDVDLGCHLVPAVSAEFMTIRFYVGDLFVNVYDKTPGGYFIQSEKYKDRTELLTENITRGQVTMRIKNIQVSDTGNYMCEFDLVGSATLELKMAGQ
;
A
#
# COMPACT_ATOMS: atom_id res chain seq x y z
N LEU A 1 18.60 -12.72 -13.14
CA LEU A 1 18.94 -11.76 -12.07
C LEU A 1 19.22 -10.43 -12.75
N GLY A 2 18.51 -9.37 -12.38
CA GLY A 2 18.59 -8.10 -13.09
C GLY A 2 17.25 -7.55 -13.58
N ASP A 3 16.22 -8.39 -13.69
CA ASP A 3 14.90 -7.99 -14.17
C ASP A 3 14.00 -7.48 -13.05
N ASP A 4 12.94 -6.77 -13.44
CA ASP A 4 11.90 -6.28 -12.54
C ASP A 4 10.81 -7.35 -12.37
N VAL A 5 10.18 -7.40 -11.20
CA VAL A 5 9.00 -8.25 -10.95
C VAL A 5 7.83 -7.43 -10.44
N ASP A 6 6.63 -7.81 -10.87
CA ASP A 6 5.37 -7.19 -10.47
C ASP A 6 4.59 -8.10 -9.53
N LEU A 7 4.35 -7.63 -8.31
CA LEU A 7 3.60 -8.34 -7.27
C LEU A 7 2.24 -7.67 -7.09
N GLY A 8 1.20 -8.29 -7.66
CA GLY A 8 -0.17 -7.81 -7.55
C GLY A 8 -0.77 -8.07 -6.16
N CYS A 9 -1.50 -7.10 -5.65
CA CYS A 9 -2.19 -7.13 -4.37
C CYS A 9 -3.59 -6.52 -4.53
N HIS A 10 -4.61 -7.12 -3.92
CA HIS A 10 -5.99 -6.65 -4.06
C HIS A 10 -6.85 -6.85 -2.82
N LEU A 11 -7.81 -5.94 -2.64
CA LEU A 11 -8.84 -6.00 -1.61
C LEU A 11 -9.95 -6.98 -1.99
N VAL A 12 -10.44 -7.71 -0.98
CA VAL A 12 -11.63 -8.55 -1.07
C VAL A 12 -12.54 -8.23 0.13
N PRO A 13 -13.72 -7.61 -0.07
CA PRO A 13 -14.30 -7.20 -1.34
C PRO A 13 -13.55 -6.04 -2.02
N ALA A 14 -13.73 -5.89 -3.33
CA ALA A 14 -13.13 -4.81 -4.10
C ALA A 14 -13.74 -3.45 -3.72
N VAL A 15 -12.92 -2.57 -3.15
CA VAL A 15 -13.26 -1.19 -2.78
C VAL A 15 -12.09 -0.27 -3.12
N SER A 16 -12.32 1.03 -3.33
CA SER A 16 -11.21 1.96 -3.65
C SER A 16 -10.18 2.03 -2.51
N ALA A 17 -8.90 1.97 -2.88
CA ALA A 17 -7.77 2.11 -1.97
C ALA A 17 -7.05 3.47 -2.10
N GLU A 18 -7.64 4.44 -2.81
CA GLU A 18 -7.03 5.75 -3.09
C GLU A 18 -6.74 6.59 -1.85
N PHE A 19 -7.41 6.32 -0.74
CA PHE A 19 -7.27 7.04 0.53
C PHE A 19 -6.86 6.11 1.67
N MET A 20 -6.09 5.07 1.36
CA MET A 20 -5.60 4.11 2.33
C MET A 20 -4.08 4.18 2.45
N THR A 21 -3.55 3.75 3.59
CA THR A 21 -2.15 3.40 3.73
C THR A 21 -1.96 1.96 3.27
N ILE A 22 -0.96 1.72 2.42
CA ILE A 22 -0.65 0.41 1.85
C ILE A 22 0.74 0.00 2.32
N ARG A 23 0.84 -1.07 3.12
CA ARG A 23 2.11 -1.59 3.66
C ARG A 23 2.46 -2.91 3.01
N PHE A 24 3.73 -3.11 2.69
CA PHE A 24 4.23 -4.36 2.14
C PHE A 24 5.25 -5.00 3.08
N TYR A 25 5.17 -6.32 3.18
CA TYR A 25 6.01 -7.16 4.03
C TYR A 25 6.51 -8.38 3.26
N VAL A 26 7.64 -8.95 3.69
CA VAL A 26 8.10 -10.28 3.28
C VAL A 26 8.37 -11.11 4.53
N GLY A 27 7.54 -12.12 4.78
CA GLY A 27 7.42 -12.67 6.14
C GLY A 27 7.07 -11.55 7.13
N ASP A 28 7.83 -11.44 8.21
CA ASP A 28 7.65 -10.37 9.22
C ASP A 28 8.49 -9.10 8.93
N LEU A 29 9.22 -9.05 7.81
CA LEU A 29 10.11 -7.94 7.48
C LEU A 29 9.38 -6.87 6.68
N PHE A 30 9.47 -5.63 7.15
CA PHE A 30 8.97 -4.45 6.45
C PHE A 30 9.71 -4.22 5.11
N VAL A 31 8.95 -4.04 4.04
CA VAL A 31 9.45 -3.71 2.70
C VAL A 31 9.29 -2.22 2.43
N ASN A 32 8.06 -1.73 2.38
CA ASN A 32 7.74 -0.33 2.17
C ASN A 32 6.31 0.00 2.63
N VAL A 33 6.00 1.30 2.67
CA VAL A 33 4.66 1.83 2.90
C VAL A 33 4.40 3.00 1.97
N TYR A 34 3.20 3.01 1.39
CA TYR A 34 2.64 4.13 0.64
C TYR A 34 1.40 4.64 1.37
N ASP A 35 1.49 5.81 1.97
CA ASP A 35 0.31 6.49 2.49
C ASP A 35 -0.30 7.36 1.39
N LYS A 36 -1.50 6.97 0.93
CA LYS A 36 -2.23 7.67 -0.13
C LYS A 36 -3.22 8.71 0.41
N THR A 37 -3.25 8.92 1.73
CA THR A 37 -4.08 9.97 2.33
C THR A 37 -3.50 11.38 2.06
N PRO A 38 -4.30 12.46 2.24
CA PRO A 38 -3.79 13.82 2.13
C PRO A 38 -2.62 14.08 3.09
N GLY A 39 -1.47 14.49 2.54
CA GLY A 39 -0.24 14.67 3.32
C GLY A 39 0.53 13.37 3.58
N GLY A 40 0.15 12.28 2.91
CA GLY A 40 0.81 10.99 3.00
C GLY A 40 2.28 11.01 2.62
N TYR A 41 2.95 9.93 3.01
CA TYR A 41 4.39 9.74 2.91
C TYR A 41 4.72 8.39 2.27
N PHE A 42 5.99 8.23 1.94
CA PHE A 42 6.56 7.01 1.40
C PHE A 42 7.83 6.65 2.17
N ILE A 43 7.92 5.40 2.64
CA ILE A 43 9.10 4.89 3.33
C ILE A 43 9.41 3.49 2.80
N GLN A 44 10.69 3.19 2.60
CA GLN A 44 11.22 1.88 2.24
C GLN A 44 12.19 1.41 3.32
N SER A 45 12.32 0.10 3.50
CA SER A 45 13.46 -0.45 4.25
C SER A 45 14.74 -0.39 3.42
N GLU A 46 15.88 -0.37 4.11
CA GLU A 46 17.19 -0.18 3.47
C GLU A 46 17.49 -1.22 2.37
N LYS A 47 17.03 -2.47 2.55
CA LYS A 47 17.17 -3.55 1.56
C LYS A 47 16.48 -3.24 0.22
N TYR A 48 15.37 -2.52 0.27
CA TYR A 48 14.49 -2.24 -0.88
C TYR A 48 14.53 -0.77 -1.33
N LYS A 49 15.42 0.02 -0.73
CA LYS A 49 15.62 1.42 -1.05
C LYS A 49 15.90 1.62 -2.53
N ASP A 50 15.16 2.53 -3.16
CA ASP A 50 15.20 2.85 -4.60
C ASP A 50 14.88 1.66 -5.53
N ARG A 51 14.44 0.53 -4.98
CA ARG A 51 14.12 -0.70 -5.71
C ARG A 51 12.64 -1.01 -5.74
N THR A 52 11.78 -0.32 -5.02
CA THR A 52 10.33 -0.57 -5.05
C THR A 52 9.52 0.60 -5.57
N GLU A 53 8.46 0.29 -6.32
CA GLU A 53 7.53 1.23 -6.92
C GLU A 53 6.10 0.71 -6.79
N LEU A 54 5.14 1.61 -6.54
CA LEU A 54 3.71 1.27 -6.49
C LEU A 54 3.04 1.69 -7.78
N LEU A 55 2.48 0.71 -8.49
CA LEU A 55 1.64 0.93 -9.67
C LEU A 55 0.18 0.95 -9.23
N THR A 56 -0.54 2.00 -9.63
CA THR A 56 -1.88 2.33 -9.10
C THR A 56 -2.94 2.41 -10.20
N GLU A 57 -2.75 1.75 -11.34
CA GLU A 57 -3.67 1.83 -12.48
C GLU A 57 -5.10 1.40 -12.12
N ASN A 58 -5.24 0.44 -11.20
CA ASN A 58 -6.51 -0.13 -10.77
C ASN A 58 -6.84 0.15 -9.28
N ILE A 59 -6.22 1.18 -8.69
CA ILE A 59 -6.37 1.47 -7.25
C ILE A 59 -7.83 1.82 -6.85
N THR A 60 -8.60 2.40 -7.76
CA THR A 60 -10.04 2.67 -7.60
C THR A 60 -10.87 1.40 -7.44
N ARG A 61 -10.34 0.25 -7.88
CA ARG A 61 -10.93 -1.10 -7.73
C ARG A 61 -10.28 -1.90 -6.61
N GLY A 62 -9.46 -1.25 -5.78
CA GLY A 62 -8.75 -1.89 -4.68
C GLY A 62 -7.61 -2.79 -5.11
N GLN A 63 -7.02 -2.53 -6.29
CA GLN A 63 -5.91 -3.31 -6.83
C GLN A 63 -4.68 -2.43 -6.98
N VAL A 64 -3.54 -2.92 -6.51
CA VAL A 64 -2.24 -2.27 -6.66
C VAL A 64 -1.18 -3.31 -7.00
N THR A 65 -0.10 -2.87 -7.61
CA THR A 65 1.04 -3.74 -7.90
C THR A 65 2.29 -3.11 -7.30
N MET A 66 3.02 -3.87 -6.49
CA MET A 66 4.37 -3.48 -6.08
C MET A 66 5.38 -4.05 -7.08
N ARG A 67 6.08 -3.16 -7.79
CA ARG A 67 7.20 -3.53 -8.63
C ARG A 67 8.48 -3.55 -7.80
N ILE A 68 9.25 -4.63 -7.88
CA ILE A 68 10.62 -4.71 -7.34
C ILE A 68 11.60 -4.69 -8.51
N LYS A 69 12.49 -3.70 -8.51
CA LYS A 69 13.50 -3.46 -9.55
C LYS A 69 14.77 -4.24 -9.29
N ASN A 70 15.40 -4.73 -10.36
CA ASN A 70 16.67 -5.46 -10.33
C ASN A 70 16.67 -6.58 -9.26
N ILE A 71 15.83 -7.60 -9.45
CA ILE A 71 15.59 -8.63 -8.44
C ILE A 71 16.85 -9.43 -8.06
N GLN A 72 16.99 -9.72 -6.77
CA GLN A 72 18.09 -10.44 -6.15
C GLN A 72 17.59 -11.75 -5.53
N VAL A 73 18.48 -12.74 -5.38
CA VAL A 73 18.14 -14.04 -4.73
C VAL A 73 17.63 -13.82 -3.30
N SER A 74 18.18 -12.82 -2.61
CA SER A 74 17.79 -12.42 -1.26
C SER A 74 16.35 -11.90 -1.17
N ASP A 75 15.71 -11.53 -2.27
CA ASP A 75 14.31 -11.08 -2.32
C ASP A 75 13.31 -12.25 -2.26
N THR A 76 13.78 -13.49 -2.32
CA THR A 76 12.90 -14.67 -2.20
C THR A 76 12.16 -14.68 -0.87
N GLY A 77 10.83 -14.78 -0.91
CA GLY A 77 9.99 -14.91 0.28
C GLY A 77 8.50 -14.79 -0.01
N ASN A 78 7.70 -14.96 1.05
CA ASN A 78 6.26 -14.80 0.99
C ASN A 78 5.90 -13.34 1.25
N TYR A 79 5.46 -12.64 0.21
CA TYR A 79 5.07 -11.24 0.30
C TYR A 79 3.62 -11.10 0.75
N MET A 80 3.37 -10.09 1.57
CA MET A 80 2.05 -9.70 2.04
C MET A 80 1.87 -8.20 1.89
N CYS A 81 0.64 -7.78 1.64
CA CYS A 81 0.24 -6.38 1.62
C CYS A 81 -0.90 -6.17 2.62
N GLU A 82 -0.90 -5.02 3.26
CA GLU A 82 -1.94 -4.58 4.20
C GLU A 82 -2.48 -3.23 3.72
N PHE A 83 -3.81 -3.11 3.72
CA PHE A 83 -4.50 -1.85 3.45
C PHE A 83 -5.14 -1.35 4.74
N ASP A 84 -4.88 -0.10 5.09
CA ASP A 84 -5.36 0.52 6.31
C ASP A 84 -6.09 1.83 5.97
N LEU A 85 -7.35 1.93 6.36
CA LEU A 85 -8.17 3.11 6.12
C LEU A 85 -8.04 4.04 7.32
N VAL A 86 -7.33 5.15 7.15
CA VAL A 86 -7.29 6.21 8.16
C VAL A 86 -8.52 7.10 7.97
N GLY A 87 -9.60 6.82 8.71
CA GLY A 87 -10.82 7.60 8.66
C GLY A 87 -11.66 7.49 9.93
N SER A 88 -12.14 8.64 10.42
CA SER A 88 -13.18 8.72 11.45
C SER A 88 -14.27 9.67 10.96
N ALA A 89 -15.53 9.41 11.32
CA ALA A 89 -16.65 10.29 11.00
C ALA A 89 -17.23 10.84 12.30
N THR A 90 -17.41 12.16 12.36
CA THR A 90 -18.07 12.85 13.46
C THR A 90 -19.49 13.21 13.02
N LEU A 91 -20.48 12.83 13.82
CA LEU A 91 -21.88 13.24 13.65
C LEU A 91 -22.18 14.38 14.64
N GLU A 92 -22.62 15.53 14.14
CA GLU A 92 -23.17 16.59 14.99
C GLU A 92 -24.70 16.51 15.02
N LEU A 93 -25.28 16.35 16.22
CA LEU A 93 -26.71 16.49 16.44
C LEU A 93 -27.05 17.96 16.69
N LYS A 94 -27.75 18.61 15.74
CA LYS A 94 -28.36 19.93 15.97
C LYS A 94 -29.83 19.77 16.33
N MET A 95 -30.18 20.10 17.57
CA MET A 95 -31.58 20.23 17.98
C MET A 95 -32.15 21.52 17.39
N ALA A 96 -33.32 21.45 16.75
CA ALA A 96 -34.04 22.64 16.32
C ALA A 96 -34.79 23.25 17.51
N GLY A 97 -34.35 24.42 17.98
CA GLY A 97 -35.09 25.23 18.96
C GLY A 97 -34.24 25.85 20.07
N GLN A 98 -33.57 26.97 19.76
CA GLN A 98 -33.42 28.11 20.67
C GLN A 98 -33.35 29.41 19.87
#